data_AF-A0A0B6SEW1-F1
#
_entry.id   AF-A0A0B6SEW1-F1
#
_cell.length_a   1.000
_cell.length_b   1.000
_cell.length_c   1.000
_cell.angle_alpha   90.00
_cell.angle_beta   90.00
_cell.angle_gamma   90.00
#
_symmetry.space_group_name_H-M   'P 1'
#
loop_
_entity.id
_entity.type
_entity.pdbx_description
1 polymer ?
#
loop_
_entity_poly.entity_id
_entity_poly.type
_entity_poly.pdbx_seq_one_letter_code
_entity_poly.pdbx_strand_id
1 'polypeptide(L)'
;MTDEAGEVAWSARYRAWGAAQEVISEAARKAGIGNPLRFAGQYFDRETGLHYNRHRYYDPTSGRFVSKDPIGLAGGINAYQYAPNSTLWIDPLGLAKRGPKTGGCGPHNEIIAAWGREIEAAGGKVRAGGGVAKERLVKTPGGFKEGRRPDIIYTNSDGQNIYGQVGRVRAGGVTPVTREQQAMDDLRTKTEGRDVPDEVQFRGYNCCRCVEK
;
A
#
# COMPACT_ATOMS: atom_id res chain seq x y z
N MET A 1 19.47 20.37 -8.16
CA MET A 1 20.20 19.91 -9.36
C MET A 1 21.48 20.69 -9.40
N THR A 2 22.61 20.00 -9.46
CA THR A 2 23.94 20.61 -9.51
C THR A 2 24.54 20.47 -10.90
N ASP A 3 25.48 21.35 -11.24
CA ASP A 3 26.30 21.19 -12.45
C ASP A 3 27.50 20.27 -12.21
N GLU A 4 28.38 20.15 -13.22
CA GLU A 4 29.58 19.32 -13.18
C GLU A 4 30.62 19.79 -12.14
N ALA A 5 30.58 21.06 -11.74
CA ALA A 5 31.44 21.61 -10.70
C ALA A 5 30.85 21.43 -9.29
N GLY A 6 29.62 20.92 -9.17
CA GLY A 6 28.91 20.74 -7.91
C GLY A 6 28.12 21.97 -7.46
N GLU A 7 28.07 23.02 -8.27
CA GLU A 7 27.35 24.25 -7.94
C GLU A 7 25.85 24.11 -8.24
N VAL A 8 25.03 24.90 -7.55
CA VAL A 8 23.57 24.83 -7.71
C VAL A 8 23.15 25.42 -9.06
N ALA A 9 22.83 24.54 -10.02
CA ALA A 9 22.26 24.93 -11.31
C ALA A 9 20.77 25.27 -11.20
N TRP A 10 20.01 24.47 -10.44
CA TRP A 10 18.57 24.65 -10.23
C TRP A 10 18.13 24.11 -8.88
N SER A 11 17.27 24.85 -8.20
CA SER A 11 16.59 24.43 -6.97
C SER A 11 15.16 24.96 -6.96
N ALA A 12 14.29 24.36 -6.15
CA ALA A 12 12.94 24.87 -5.96
C ALA A 12 12.46 24.66 -4.53
N ARG A 13 11.64 25.61 -4.05
CA ARG A 13 10.86 25.47 -2.83
C ARG A 13 9.39 25.26 -3.22
N TYR A 14 8.79 24.20 -2.73
CA TYR A 14 7.39 23.89 -3.02
C TYR A 14 6.49 24.37 -1.89
N ARG A 15 5.37 25.00 -2.25
CA ARG A 15 4.25 25.20 -1.32
C ARG A 15 3.53 23.86 -1.10
N ALA A 16 2.67 23.81 -0.08
CA ALA A 16 1.96 22.59 0.31
C ALA A 16 1.27 21.88 -0.88
N TRP A 17 0.68 22.63 -1.82
CA TRP A 17 -0.04 22.07 -2.98
C TRP A 17 0.75 22.07 -4.28
N GLY A 18 2.08 22.15 -4.22
CA GLY A 18 2.95 21.88 -5.37
C GLY A 18 3.33 23.09 -6.21
N ALA A 19 2.87 24.30 -5.87
CA ALA A 19 3.36 25.52 -6.48
C ALA A 19 4.87 25.66 -6.20
N ALA A 20 5.67 25.68 -7.26
CA ALA A 20 7.13 25.71 -7.18
C ALA A 20 7.65 27.15 -7.28
N GLN A 21 8.46 27.55 -6.32
CA GLN A 21 9.28 28.75 -6.40
C GLN A 21 10.69 28.32 -6.80
N GLU A 22 10.99 28.44 -8.10
CA GLU A 22 12.27 28.02 -8.67
C GLU A 22 13.35 29.09 -8.45
N VAL A 23 14.57 28.64 -8.18
CA VAL A 23 15.78 29.44 -8.14
C VAL A 23 16.77 28.80 -9.10
N ILE A 24 17.14 29.54 -10.15
CA ILE A 24 17.97 29.07 -11.26
C ILE A 24 19.20 29.97 -11.34
N SER A 25 20.40 29.38 -11.46
CA SER A 25 21.62 30.18 -11.64
C SER A 25 21.62 30.89 -12.99
N GLU A 26 22.35 32.01 -13.12
CA GLU A 26 22.39 32.76 -14.37
C GLU A 26 23.00 31.93 -15.52
N ALA A 27 24.04 31.15 -15.22
CA ALA A 27 24.64 30.20 -16.15
C ALA A 27 23.64 29.13 -16.60
N ALA A 28 22.90 28.52 -15.66
CA ALA A 28 21.87 27.54 -15.98
C ALA A 28 20.72 28.14 -16.80
N ARG A 29 20.31 29.36 -16.49
CA ARG A 29 19.28 30.08 -17.26
C ARG A 29 19.73 30.34 -18.70
N LYS A 30 20.97 30.79 -18.92
CA LYS A 30 21.54 31.00 -20.27
C LYS A 30 21.67 29.69 -21.05
N ALA A 31 22.00 28.60 -20.37
CA ALA A 31 22.07 27.26 -20.97
C ALA A 31 20.69 26.59 -21.17
N GLY A 32 19.59 27.25 -20.81
CA GLY A 32 18.24 26.68 -20.93
C GLY A 32 17.94 25.54 -19.95
N ILE A 33 18.77 25.39 -18.92
CA ILE A 33 18.64 24.33 -17.92
C ILE A 33 17.46 24.64 -17.00
N GLY A 34 16.55 23.67 -16.85
CA GLY A 34 15.41 23.75 -15.94
C GLY A 34 14.85 22.37 -15.65
N ASN A 35 13.97 22.29 -14.64
CA ASN A 35 13.32 21.05 -14.27
C ASN A 35 11.79 21.21 -14.34
N PRO A 36 11.13 20.62 -15.36
CA PRO A 36 9.68 20.66 -15.46
C PRO A 36 8.98 19.70 -14.50
N LEU A 37 9.70 18.82 -13.81
CA LEU A 37 9.07 17.86 -12.90
C LEU A 37 8.50 18.57 -11.65
N ARG A 38 7.34 18.08 -11.20
CA ARG A 38 6.60 18.60 -10.05
C ARG A 38 6.36 17.46 -9.05
N PHE A 39 5.18 17.39 -8.43
CA PHE A 39 4.80 16.24 -7.62
C PHE A 39 4.82 14.94 -8.44
N ALA A 40 4.81 13.79 -7.75
CA ALA A 40 4.91 12.49 -8.40
C ALA A 40 3.86 12.33 -9.52
N GLY A 41 4.33 12.10 -10.76
CA GLY A 41 3.50 11.97 -11.96
C GLY A 41 3.16 13.28 -12.68
N GLN A 42 3.61 14.43 -12.17
CA GLN A 42 3.28 15.75 -12.72
C GLN A 42 4.43 16.38 -13.53
N TYR A 43 4.07 16.95 -14.67
CA TYR A 43 4.94 17.73 -15.54
C TYR A 43 4.41 19.16 -15.66
N PHE A 44 5.28 20.16 -15.49
CA PHE A 44 4.92 21.56 -15.61
C PHE A 44 4.74 21.95 -17.08
N ASP A 45 3.52 22.36 -17.41
CA ASP A 45 3.22 22.98 -18.68
C ASP A 45 3.39 24.50 -18.55
N ARG A 46 4.38 25.04 -19.26
CA ARG A 46 4.73 26.46 -19.23
C ARG A 46 3.67 27.34 -19.90
N GLU A 47 2.94 26.82 -20.88
CA GLU A 47 1.96 27.61 -21.63
C GLU A 47 0.73 27.92 -20.78
N THR A 48 0.27 26.92 -20.03
CA THR A 48 -0.92 27.04 -19.19
C THR A 48 -0.61 27.40 -17.74
N GLY A 49 0.63 27.19 -17.29
CA GLY A 49 1.00 27.27 -15.88
C GLY A 49 0.44 26.11 -15.04
N LEU A 50 -0.23 25.14 -15.66
CA LEU A 50 -0.80 23.96 -15.01
C LEU A 50 0.21 22.82 -14.98
N HIS A 51 -0.09 21.83 -14.15
CA HIS A 51 0.68 20.61 -14.07
C HIS A 51 -0.07 19.50 -14.81
N TYR A 52 0.50 19.02 -15.92
CA TYR A 52 0.01 17.85 -16.61
C TYR A 52 0.24 16.60 -15.76
N ASN A 53 -0.83 15.94 -15.33
CA ASN A 53 -0.82 14.71 -14.54
C ASN A 53 -1.50 13.58 -15.32
N ARG A 54 -0.96 13.29 -16.52
CA ARG A 54 -1.41 12.25 -17.47
C ARG A 54 -2.87 12.40 -17.93
N HIS A 55 -3.83 12.00 -17.10
CA HIS A 55 -5.25 12.04 -17.45
C HIS A 55 -5.91 13.39 -17.14
N ARG A 56 -5.27 14.23 -16.32
CA ARG A 56 -5.84 15.52 -15.89
C ARG A 56 -4.78 16.61 -15.78
N TYR A 57 -5.21 17.85 -15.92
CA TYR A 57 -4.42 19.02 -15.56
C TYR A 57 -4.72 19.44 -14.11
N TYR A 58 -3.65 19.69 -13.36
CA TYR A 58 -3.69 20.09 -11.96
C TYR A 58 -3.29 21.56 -11.82
N ASP A 59 -4.09 22.34 -11.10
CA ASP A 59 -3.76 23.71 -10.75
C ASP A 59 -3.11 23.74 -9.34
N PRO A 60 -1.80 24.05 -9.26
CA PRO A 60 -1.09 24.12 -7.98
C PRO A 60 -1.51 25.31 -7.11
N THR A 61 -2.18 26.32 -7.67
CA THR A 61 -2.64 27.51 -6.95
C THR A 61 -3.90 27.19 -6.14
N SER A 62 -4.87 26.50 -6.75
CA SER A 62 -6.11 26.09 -6.10
C SER A 62 -6.07 24.70 -5.46
N GLY A 63 -5.00 23.94 -5.71
CA GLY A 63 -4.75 22.63 -5.10
C GLY A 63 -5.67 21.51 -5.61
N ARG A 64 -6.15 21.60 -6.86
CA ARG A 64 -7.15 20.68 -7.42
C ARG A 64 -6.95 20.46 -8.92
N PHE A 65 -7.61 19.43 -9.46
CA PHE A 65 -7.71 19.24 -10.89
C PHE A 65 -8.70 20.24 -11.51
N VAL A 66 -8.44 20.65 -12.75
CA VAL A 66 -9.32 21.56 -13.51
C VAL A 66 -10.46 20.81 -14.21
N SER A 67 -10.31 19.50 -14.43
CA SER A 67 -11.32 18.63 -15.03
C SER A 67 -11.83 17.58 -14.03
N LYS A 68 -13.06 17.09 -14.27
CA LYS A 68 -13.67 16.01 -13.49
C LYS A 68 -12.88 14.71 -13.68
N ASP A 69 -12.89 13.87 -12.63
CA ASP A 69 -12.27 12.55 -12.67
C ASP A 69 -12.88 11.65 -13.77
N PRO A 70 -12.08 11.14 -14.73
CA PRO A 70 -12.57 10.24 -15.78
C PRO A 70 -13.18 8.93 -15.26
N ILE A 71 -12.76 8.47 -14.07
CA ILE A 71 -13.33 7.27 -13.43
C ILE A 71 -14.51 7.60 -12.50
N GLY A 72 -14.97 8.85 -12.51
CA GLY A 72 -16.12 9.31 -11.74
C GLY A 72 -15.95 9.08 -10.23
N LEU A 73 -17.01 8.57 -9.59
CA LEU A 73 -17.04 8.36 -8.14
C LEU A 73 -16.09 7.27 -7.65
N ALA A 74 -15.52 6.45 -8.55
CA ALA A 74 -14.49 5.48 -8.18
C ALA A 74 -13.18 6.16 -7.71
N GLY A 75 -12.89 7.39 -8.17
CA GLY A 75 -11.78 8.23 -7.67
C GLY A 75 -12.06 8.94 -6.35
N GLY A 76 -13.33 8.90 -5.90
CA GLY A 76 -13.84 9.50 -4.69
C GLY A 76 -15.01 10.45 -4.93
N ILE A 77 -15.61 10.91 -3.82
CA ILE A 77 -16.82 11.75 -3.85
C ILE A 77 -16.54 13.14 -4.46
N ASN A 78 -15.33 13.67 -4.28
CA ASN A 78 -14.93 14.94 -4.89
C ASN A 78 -14.18 14.69 -6.20
N ALA A 79 -14.87 14.93 -7.33
CA ALA A 79 -14.38 14.69 -8.68
C ALA A 79 -13.18 15.57 -9.11
N TYR A 80 -12.87 16.64 -8.38
CA TYR A 80 -11.77 17.55 -8.68
C TYR A 80 -10.59 17.41 -7.72
N GLN A 81 -10.69 16.56 -6.70
CA GLN A 81 -9.66 16.45 -5.67
C GLN A 81 -8.38 15.78 -6.18
N TYR A 82 -7.23 16.40 -5.92
CA TYR A 82 -5.92 15.75 -6.09
C TYR A 82 -5.68 14.68 -5.04
N ALA A 83 -5.63 15.08 -3.77
CA ALA A 83 -5.40 14.19 -2.65
C ALA A 83 -6.02 14.74 -1.36
N PRO A 84 -6.28 13.90 -0.33
CA PRO A 84 -6.70 14.38 0.99
C PRO A 84 -5.63 15.23 1.69
N ASN A 85 -4.35 14.92 1.46
CA ASN A 85 -3.20 15.63 2.00
C ASN A 85 -2.01 15.47 1.04
N SER A 86 -1.51 16.56 0.46
CA SER A 86 -0.40 16.58 -0.51
C SER A 86 0.97 16.14 0.02
N THR A 87 1.15 16.09 1.34
CA THR A 87 2.43 15.68 1.95
C THR A 87 2.54 14.16 2.10
N LEU A 88 1.42 13.50 2.35
CA LEU A 88 1.38 12.05 2.61
C LEU A 88 0.83 11.26 1.43
N TRP A 89 0.04 11.90 0.57
CA TRP A 89 -0.63 11.25 -0.54
C TRP A 89 -0.11 11.76 -1.88
N ILE A 90 -0.11 10.87 -2.86
CA ILE A 90 0.26 11.16 -4.24
C ILE A 90 -0.79 10.61 -5.19
N ASP A 91 -0.98 11.21 -6.36
CA ASP A 91 -1.78 10.63 -7.45
C ASP A 91 -0.94 10.59 -8.73
N PRO A 92 -0.16 9.51 -8.96
CA PRO A 92 0.79 9.43 -10.08
C PRO A 92 0.13 9.34 -11.46
N LEU A 93 -1.16 9.03 -11.52
CA LEU A 93 -1.90 8.85 -12.77
C LEU A 93 -2.90 9.97 -13.03
N GLY A 94 -3.20 10.79 -12.03
CA GLY A 94 -4.33 11.69 -12.08
C GLY A 94 -5.66 10.95 -12.10
N LEU A 95 -5.79 9.81 -11.41
CA LEU A 95 -7.01 8.98 -11.37
C LEU A 95 -7.35 8.51 -9.95
N ALA A 96 -6.35 8.03 -9.22
CA ALA A 96 -6.58 7.42 -7.91
C ALA A 96 -5.43 7.75 -6.96
N LYS A 97 -5.74 8.61 -5.98
CA LYS A 97 -4.81 8.99 -4.93
C LYS A 97 -4.37 7.79 -4.08
N ARG A 98 -3.07 7.69 -3.83
CA ARG A 98 -2.40 6.69 -3.01
C ARG A 98 -1.81 7.37 -1.80
N GLY A 99 -2.23 6.93 -0.62
CA GLY A 99 -1.75 7.44 0.66
C GLY A 99 -0.73 6.51 1.30
N PRO A 100 -0.22 6.88 2.48
CA PRO A 100 0.50 5.93 3.30
C PRO A 100 -0.45 4.76 3.57
N LYS A 101 0.10 3.54 3.62
CA LYS A 101 -0.65 2.42 4.16
C LYS A 101 -0.99 2.82 5.60
N THR A 102 -2.22 3.22 5.87
CA THR A 102 -2.66 3.39 7.26
C THR A 102 -2.39 2.05 7.90
N GLY A 103 -1.47 2.00 8.88
CA GLY A 103 -1.24 0.81 9.68
C GLY A 103 -2.62 0.27 10.04
N GLY A 104 -2.88 -1.00 9.70
CA GLY A 104 -4.22 -1.54 9.75
C GLY A 104 -4.85 -1.16 11.09
N CYS A 105 -5.98 -0.43 11.08
CA CYS A 105 -6.74 -0.09 12.28
C CYS A 105 -7.43 -1.33 12.86
N GLY A 106 -6.76 -2.48 12.83
CA GLY A 106 -7.23 -3.74 13.35
C GLY A 106 -6.06 -4.42 14.04
N PRO A 107 -6.32 -5.24 15.07
CA PRO A 107 -5.30 -5.89 15.88
C PRO A 107 -4.54 -7.01 15.14
N HIS A 108 -4.32 -6.88 13.82
CA HIS A 108 -3.73 -7.92 12.96
C HIS A 108 -2.40 -8.43 13.51
N ASN A 109 -1.43 -7.52 13.68
CA ASN A 109 -0.11 -7.88 14.20
C ASN A 109 -0.16 -8.33 15.67
N GLU A 110 -1.06 -7.76 16.46
CA GLU A 110 -1.24 -8.13 17.87
C GLU A 110 -1.81 -9.55 18.00
N ILE A 111 -2.79 -9.91 17.18
CA ILE A 111 -3.36 -11.27 17.10
C ILE A 111 -2.31 -12.25 16.64
N ILE A 112 -1.50 -11.91 15.63
CA ILE A 112 -0.41 -12.78 15.16
C ILE A 112 0.60 -13.04 16.28
N ALA A 113 1.02 -11.98 17.00
CA ALA A 113 1.96 -12.12 18.09
C ALA A 113 1.36 -12.87 19.29
N ALA A 114 0.08 -12.66 19.60
CA ALA A 114 -0.62 -13.41 20.63
C ALA A 114 -0.73 -14.90 20.27
N TRP A 115 -1.08 -15.20 19.01
CA TRP A 115 -1.12 -16.56 18.50
C TRP A 115 0.25 -17.24 18.60
N GLY A 116 1.34 -16.57 18.22
CA GLY A 116 2.69 -17.09 18.38
C GLY A 116 3.01 -17.49 19.83
N ARG A 117 2.71 -16.60 20.80
CA ARG A 117 2.91 -16.88 22.23
C ARG A 117 2.06 -18.04 22.74
N GLU A 118 0.80 -18.14 22.29
CA GLU A 118 -0.09 -19.25 22.66
C GLU A 118 0.45 -20.59 22.17
N ILE A 119 0.99 -20.65 20.95
CA ILE A 119 1.60 -21.87 20.41
C ILE A 119 2.83 -22.28 21.21
N GLU A 120 3.73 -21.34 21.51
CA GLU A 120 4.91 -21.62 22.32
C GLU A 120 4.54 -22.07 23.75
N ALA A 121 3.54 -21.43 24.36
CA ALA A 121 3.03 -21.82 25.68
C ALA A 121 2.38 -23.21 25.68
N ALA A 122 1.77 -23.62 24.57
CA ALA A 122 1.22 -24.95 24.36
C ALA A 122 2.29 -26.02 23.99
N GLY A 123 3.58 -25.64 23.95
CA GLY A 123 4.68 -26.55 23.60
C GLY A 123 4.86 -26.78 22.09
N GLY A 124 4.16 -26.00 21.25
CA GLY A 124 4.37 -25.97 19.81
C GLY A 124 5.59 -25.12 19.40
N LYS A 125 5.96 -25.19 18.13
CA LYS A 125 7.12 -24.47 17.58
C LYS A 125 6.75 -23.65 16.35
N VAL A 126 6.91 -22.32 16.44
CA VAL A 126 6.74 -21.42 15.28
C VAL A 126 7.94 -21.54 14.34
N ARG A 127 7.67 -21.77 13.05
CA ARG A 127 8.67 -21.93 11.98
C ARG A 127 8.80 -20.68 11.11
N ALA A 128 7.72 -19.93 10.91
CA ALA A 128 7.72 -18.66 10.19
C ALA A 128 6.55 -17.77 10.66
N GLY A 129 6.71 -16.45 10.61
CA GLY A 129 5.67 -15.52 11.04
C GLY A 129 5.47 -15.50 12.56
N GLY A 130 4.23 -15.27 13.01
CA GLY A 130 3.89 -15.27 14.44
C GLY A 130 4.46 -14.10 15.25
N GLY A 131 4.97 -13.06 14.57
CA GLY A 131 5.67 -11.93 15.20
C GLY A 131 7.07 -12.27 15.72
N VAL A 132 7.52 -13.52 15.57
CA VAL A 132 8.80 -14.04 16.08
C VAL A 132 9.80 -14.35 14.97
N ALA A 133 9.32 -14.73 13.78
CA ALA A 133 10.15 -15.06 12.62
C ALA A 133 9.64 -14.36 11.36
N LYS A 134 10.52 -14.23 10.36
CA LYS A 134 10.14 -13.67 9.06
C LYS A 134 9.10 -14.56 8.38
N GLU A 135 8.06 -13.95 7.81
CA GLU A 135 7.06 -14.67 7.02
C GLU A 135 7.70 -15.34 5.78
N ARG A 136 7.21 -16.53 5.47
CA ARG A 136 7.68 -17.36 4.36
C ARG A 136 6.63 -17.37 3.24
N LEU A 137 7.09 -17.23 2.00
CA LEU A 137 6.24 -17.40 0.82
C LEU A 137 6.09 -18.90 0.54
N VAL A 138 4.84 -19.37 0.48
CA VAL A 138 4.45 -20.70 0.05
C VAL A 138 3.94 -20.60 -1.38
N LYS A 139 4.44 -21.46 -2.27
CA LYS A 139 3.97 -21.52 -3.66
C LYS A 139 2.61 -22.21 -3.71
N THR A 140 1.69 -21.65 -4.49
CA THR A 140 0.33 -22.16 -4.68
C THR A 140 -0.01 -22.17 -6.17
N PRO A 141 0.64 -23.05 -6.97
CA PRO A 141 0.43 -23.11 -8.42
C PRO A 141 -1.04 -23.32 -8.77
N GLY A 142 -1.55 -22.50 -9.70
CA GLY A 142 -2.95 -22.58 -10.15
C GLY A 142 -3.99 -22.21 -9.08
N GLY A 143 -3.58 -21.56 -7.99
CA GLY A 143 -4.47 -20.88 -7.06
C GLY A 143 -4.91 -19.51 -7.59
N PHE A 144 -5.77 -18.83 -6.83
CA PHE A 144 -6.12 -17.43 -7.12
C PHE A 144 -4.89 -16.51 -7.09
N LYS A 145 -3.85 -16.90 -6.33
CA LYS A 145 -2.49 -16.38 -6.48
C LYS A 145 -1.49 -17.52 -6.58
N GLU A 146 -0.44 -17.32 -7.38
CA GLU A 146 0.70 -18.25 -7.54
C GLU A 146 1.56 -18.41 -6.27
N GLY A 147 1.31 -17.61 -5.24
CA GLY A 147 1.94 -17.77 -3.94
C GLY A 147 1.19 -17.03 -2.83
N ARG A 148 1.15 -17.66 -1.66
CA ARG A 148 0.55 -17.14 -0.43
C ARG A 148 1.59 -17.06 0.67
N ARG A 149 1.46 -16.05 1.54
CA ARG A 149 2.29 -15.88 2.74
C ARG A 149 1.38 -16.05 3.94
N PRO A 150 1.37 -17.22 4.60
CA PRO A 150 0.67 -17.39 5.87
C PRO A 150 1.26 -16.42 6.92
N ASP A 151 0.40 -15.88 7.78
CA ASP A 151 0.81 -14.97 8.85
C ASP A 151 1.58 -15.70 9.97
N ILE A 152 1.32 -17.00 10.14
CA ILE A 152 2.08 -17.89 11.02
C ILE A 152 2.14 -19.30 10.43
N ILE A 153 3.29 -19.94 10.53
CA ILE A 153 3.51 -21.35 10.21
C ILE A 153 4.12 -21.99 11.44
N TYR A 154 3.50 -23.02 12.00
CA TYR A 154 3.98 -23.65 13.21
C TYR A 154 3.71 -25.16 13.22
N THR A 155 4.41 -25.85 14.12
CA THR A 155 4.14 -27.24 14.46
C THR A 155 3.46 -27.26 15.83
N ASN A 156 2.29 -27.90 15.97
CA ASN A 156 1.62 -28.01 17.27
C ASN A 156 2.32 -29.06 18.17
N SER A 157 1.83 -29.22 19.41
CA SER A 157 2.34 -30.23 20.35
C SER A 157 2.25 -31.66 19.81
N ASP A 158 1.28 -31.92 18.92
CA ASP A 158 1.03 -33.23 18.32
C ASP A 158 1.89 -33.50 17.07
N GLY A 159 2.74 -32.55 16.68
CA GLY A 159 3.64 -32.67 15.53
C GLY A 159 3.03 -32.28 14.17
N GLN A 160 1.79 -31.80 14.13
CA GLN A 160 1.11 -31.36 12.90
C GLN A 160 1.59 -29.98 12.44
N ASN A 161 1.76 -29.82 11.13
CA ASN A 161 2.15 -28.60 10.45
C ASN A 161 0.92 -27.74 10.12
N ILE A 162 0.77 -26.61 10.82
CA ILE A 162 -0.41 -25.75 10.74
C ILE A 162 -0.04 -24.41 10.10
N TYR A 163 -0.83 -23.97 9.13
CA TYR A 163 -0.72 -22.63 8.55
C TYR A 163 -1.85 -21.75 9.08
N GLY A 164 -1.48 -20.66 9.75
CA GLY A 164 -2.42 -19.70 10.29
C GLY A 164 -2.51 -18.45 9.42
N GLN A 165 -3.74 -17.98 9.25
CA GLN A 165 -4.04 -16.72 8.59
C GLN A 165 -4.87 -15.82 9.50
N VAL A 166 -4.53 -14.54 9.54
CA VAL A 166 -5.25 -13.51 10.30
C VAL A 166 -5.87 -12.57 9.30
N GLY A 167 -7.13 -12.19 9.50
CA GLY A 167 -7.80 -11.40 8.49
C GLY A 167 -9.11 -10.80 8.91
N ARG A 168 -9.68 -10.01 8.01
CA ARG A 168 -10.96 -9.36 8.24
C ARG A 168 -12.11 -10.34 8.08
N VAL A 169 -13.10 -10.19 8.93
CA VAL A 169 -14.40 -10.85 8.83
C VAL A 169 -15.47 -9.88 8.33
N ARG A 170 -16.56 -10.43 7.79
CA ARG A 170 -17.76 -9.71 7.38
C ARG A 170 -18.52 -9.20 8.61
N ALA A 171 -19.48 -8.31 8.39
CA ALA A 171 -20.45 -7.91 9.41
C ALA A 171 -21.08 -9.17 10.04
N GLY A 172 -21.01 -9.30 11.37
CA GLY A 172 -21.39 -10.51 12.11
C GLY A 172 -20.21 -11.30 12.69
N GLY A 173 -18.96 -10.96 12.36
CA GLY A 173 -17.78 -11.39 13.13
C GLY A 173 -17.27 -12.81 12.86
N VAL A 174 -18.01 -13.65 12.13
CA VAL A 174 -17.68 -15.08 11.95
C VAL A 174 -17.06 -15.37 10.59
N THR A 175 -17.64 -14.85 9.50
CA THR A 175 -17.25 -15.25 8.14
C THR A 175 -16.09 -14.39 7.61
N PRO A 176 -15.00 -14.99 7.09
CA PRO A 176 -13.92 -14.25 6.44
C PRO A 176 -14.42 -13.44 5.22
N VAL A 177 -13.75 -12.34 4.91
CA VAL A 177 -13.99 -11.66 3.62
C VAL A 177 -13.47 -12.52 2.46
N THR A 178 -14.03 -12.35 1.25
CA THR A 178 -13.76 -13.22 0.09
C THR A 178 -12.26 -13.38 -0.21
N ARG A 179 -11.48 -12.30 -0.04
CA ARG A 179 -10.02 -12.32 -0.20
C ARG A 179 -9.32 -13.31 0.74
N GLU A 180 -9.74 -13.36 2.01
CA GLU A 180 -9.14 -14.26 3.01
C GLU A 180 -9.58 -15.69 2.78
N GLN A 181 -10.85 -15.91 2.40
CA GLN A 181 -11.33 -17.24 2.04
C GLN A 181 -10.51 -17.84 0.88
N GLN A 182 -10.34 -17.09 -0.21
CA GLN A 182 -9.52 -17.51 -1.34
C GLN A 182 -8.06 -17.79 -0.96
N ALA A 183 -7.51 -17.06 0.01
CA ALA A 183 -6.15 -17.30 0.47
C ALA A 183 -6.03 -18.62 1.25
N MET A 184 -7.01 -18.92 2.11
CA MET A 184 -7.07 -20.20 2.80
C MET A 184 -7.29 -21.36 1.83
N ASP A 185 -8.16 -21.20 0.84
CA ASP A 185 -8.44 -22.24 -0.15
C ASP A 185 -7.20 -22.55 -0.99
N ASP A 186 -6.44 -21.52 -1.39
CA ASP A 186 -5.14 -21.69 -2.05
C ASP A 186 -4.15 -22.46 -1.15
N LEU A 187 -4.05 -22.08 0.13
CA LEU A 187 -3.15 -22.75 1.09
C LEU A 187 -3.56 -24.20 1.40
N ARG A 188 -4.86 -24.52 1.33
CA ARG A 188 -5.38 -25.87 1.57
C ARG A 188 -5.24 -26.79 0.37
N THR A 189 -5.42 -26.25 -0.84
CA THR A 189 -5.65 -27.10 -2.03
C THR A 189 -4.55 -27.00 -3.08
N LYS A 190 -3.70 -25.96 -3.01
CA LYS A 190 -2.71 -25.66 -4.06
C LYS A 190 -1.26 -25.73 -3.59
N THR A 191 -1.01 -26.06 -2.32
CA THR A 191 0.34 -26.29 -1.81
C THR A 191 0.82 -27.69 -2.18
N GLU A 192 2.11 -27.83 -2.46
CA GLU A 192 2.70 -29.10 -2.89
C GLU A 192 3.96 -29.44 -2.09
N GLY A 193 4.30 -30.74 -2.03
CA GLY A 193 5.54 -31.24 -1.43
C GLY A 193 5.65 -30.99 0.08
N ARG A 194 6.78 -30.46 0.54
CA ARG A 194 7.07 -30.22 1.97
C ARG A 194 6.31 -29.04 2.57
N ASP A 195 5.58 -28.30 1.75
CA ASP A 195 4.82 -27.13 2.17
C ASP A 195 3.32 -27.39 2.24
N VAL A 196 2.88 -28.65 2.18
CA VAL A 196 1.50 -29.04 2.46
C VAL A 196 1.22 -28.92 3.96
N PRO A 197 0.25 -28.10 4.39
CA PRO A 197 -0.18 -28.06 5.78
C PRO A 197 -1.12 -29.23 6.10
N ASP A 198 -1.06 -29.73 7.32
CA ASP A 198 -2.06 -30.67 7.85
C ASP A 198 -3.39 -29.95 8.11
N GLU A 199 -3.32 -28.67 8.49
CA GLU A 199 -4.50 -27.82 8.68
C GLU A 199 -4.19 -26.35 8.35
N VAL A 200 -5.22 -25.63 7.87
CA VAL A 200 -5.18 -24.17 7.74
C VAL A 200 -6.21 -23.54 8.67
N GLN A 201 -5.72 -22.76 9.63
CA GLN A 201 -6.52 -22.10 10.66
C GLN A 201 -6.66 -20.59 10.38
N PHE A 202 -7.75 -19.99 10.87
CA PHE A 202 -8.05 -18.57 10.67
C PHE A 202 -8.44 -17.86 11.95
N ARG A 203 -7.87 -16.67 12.19
CA ARG A 203 -8.30 -15.77 13.25
C ARG A 203 -8.83 -14.46 12.65
N GLY A 204 -10.11 -14.23 12.84
CA GLY A 204 -10.81 -13.05 12.34
C GLY A 204 -10.67 -11.85 13.28
N TYR A 205 -10.63 -10.65 12.72
CA TYR A 205 -10.87 -9.42 13.48
C TYR A 205 -11.85 -8.50 12.75
N ASN A 206 -12.65 -7.80 13.56
CA ASN A 206 -13.51 -6.73 13.07
C ASN A 206 -12.66 -5.50 12.77
N CYS A 207 -12.95 -4.84 11.66
CA CYS A 207 -12.37 -3.54 11.35
C CYS A 207 -12.97 -2.50 12.31
N CYS A 208 -12.15 -1.73 13.03
CA CYS A 208 -12.64 -0.66 13.91
C CYS A 208 -13.55 0.36 13.19
N ARG A 209 -13.45 0.47 11.86
CA ARG A 209 -14.29 1.36 11.03
C ARG A 209 -15.63 0.75 10.58
N CYS A 210 -15.95 -0.49 10.95
CA CYS A 210 -17.20 -1.16 10.57
C CYS A 210 -18.29 -1.11 11.66
N VAL A 211 -18.00 -0.53 12.83
CA VAL A 211 -18.94 -0.45 13.96
C VAL A 211 -19.76 0.86 13.95
N GLU A 212 -19.40 1.82 13.09
CA GLU A 212 -20.11 3.09 12.94
C GLU A 212 -20.63 3.26 11.51
N LYS A 213 -21.72 2.58 11.19
CA LYS A 213 -22.68 3.02 10.15
C LYS A 213 -24.07 2.56 10.53
#